data_AF-A0A765X609-F1
#
_entry.id   AF-A0A765X609-F1
#
_cell.length_a   1.000
_cell.length_b   1.000
_cell.length_c   1.000
_cell.angle_alpha   90.00
_cell.angle_beta   90.00
_cell.angle_gamma   90.00
#
_symmetry.space_group_name_H-M   'P 1'
#
loop_
_entity.id
_entity.type
_entity.pdbx_description
1 polymer ?
#
loop_
_entity_poly.entity_id
_entity_poly.type
_entity_poly.pdbx_seq_one_letter_code
_entity_poly.pdbx_strand_id
1 'polypeptide(L)'
;GEAAKRNVGTGSGQIPDMSSFSGSIASKGYQKLPGGLIIQWGAGDAGTGYVGSTGNEMNFPIAFPSQCFQVVTSYDNGGGKIVAGAAGNMTRTGFLLRCDASGGNYNFRWFAIGC
;
A
#
# COMPACT_ATOMS: atom_id res chain seq x y z
N GLY A 1 -32.99 -2.36 -19.43
CA GLY A 1 -31.64 -1.99 -18.96
C GLY A 1 -30.90 -1.24 -20.05
N GLU A 2 -30.03 -0.29 -19.70
CA GLU A 2 -29.37 0.61 -20.67
C GLU A 2 -27.88 0.30 -20.92
N ALA A 3 -27.36 -0.82 -20.39
CA ALA A 3 -25.95 -1.18 -20.50
C ALA A 3 -25.45 -1.25 -21.95
N ALA A 4 -26.30 -1.73 -22.88
CA ALA A 4 -25.98 -1.84 -24.30
C ALA A 4 -25.76 -0.48 -25.02
N LYS A 5 -26.10 0.65 -24.37
CA LYS A 5 -25.92 2.01 -24.93
C LYS A 5 -24.62 2.67 -24.49
N ARG A 6 -23.84 2.06 -23.58
CA ARG A 6 -22.63 2.68 -23.00
C ARG A 6 -21.35 2.15 -23.66
N ASN A 7 -20.39 3.03 -23.84
CA ASN A 7 -19.07 2.69 -24.37
C ASN A 7 -18.20 2.03 -23.28
N VAL A 8 -17.26 1.17 -23.69
CA VAL A 8 -16.23 0.63 -22.79
C VAL A 8 -15.20 1.72 -22.48
N GLY A 9 -14.85 1.87 -21.20
CA GLY A 9 -13.86 2.85 -20.72
C GLY A 9 -14.13 3.29 -19.28
N THR A 10 -13.30 4.21 -18.79
CA THR A 10 -13.35 4.69 -17.39
C THR A 10 -13.90 6.11 -17.24
N GLY A 11 -14.29 6.75 -18.34
CA GLY A 11 -14.92 8.07 -18.33
C GLY A 11 -16.37 8.06 -17.83
N SER A 12 -16.92 9.25 -17.61
CA SER A 12 -18.31 9.41 -17.16
C SER A 12 -19.29 8.75 -18.13
N GLY A 13 -20.22 7.96 -17.59
CA GLY A 13 -21.21 7.22 -18.38
C GLY A 13 -20.68 5.99 -19.12
N GLN A 14 -19.39 5.66 -18.99
CA GLN A 14 -18.80 4.45 -19.58
C GLN A 14 -18.92 3.22 -18.65
N ILE A 15 -18.65 2.05 -19.21
CA ILE A 15 -18.55 0.77 -18.48
C ILE A 15 -17.07 0.33 -18.52
N PRO A 16 -16.37 0.30 -17.38
CA PRO A 16 -15.00 -0.22 -17.34
C PRO A 16 -14.99 -1.71 -17.67
N ASP A 17 -13.99 -2.14 -18.44
CA ASP A 17 -13.71 -3.57 -18.61
C ASP A 17 -12.82 -4.11 -17.48
N MET A 18 -12.52 -5.42 -17.51
CA MET A 18 -11.68 -6.05 -16.48
C MET A 18 -10.22 -5.56 -16.50
N SER A 19 -9.72 -5.03 -17.63
CA SER A 19 -8.37 -4.50 -17.72
C SER A 19 -8.20 -3.22 -16.86
N SER A 20 -9.30 -2.50 -16.67
CA SER A 20 -9.40 -1.34 -15.78
C SER A 20 -9.30 -1.71 -14.29
N PHE A 21 -9.40 -3.00 -13.96
CA PHE A 21 -9.22 -3.59 -12.63
C PHE A 21 -7.99 -4.50 -12.56
N SER A 22 -6.94 -4.20 -13.32
CA SER A 22 -5.70 -4.98 -13.27
C SER A 22 -5.04 -4.97 -11.88
N GLY A 23 -4.39 -6.08 -11.53
CA GLY A 23 -3.78 -6.26 -10.22
C GLY A 23 -2.82 -7.44 -10.19
N SER A 24 -2.13 -7.60 -9.06
CA SER A 24 -1.30 -8.77 -8.75
C SER A 24 -1.71 -9.30 -7.38
N ILE A 25 -2.31 -10.49 -7.35
CA ILE A 25 -2.72 -11.18 -6.12
C ILE A 25 -1.54 -12.02 -5.61
N ALA A 26 -0.55 -11.34 -5.05
CA ALA A 26 0.59 -11.94 -4.35
C ALA A 26 0.60 -11.48 -2.88
N SER A 27 1.47 -12.08 -2.07
CA SER A 27 1.69 -11.67 -0.67
C SER A 27 2.06 -10.19 -0.55
N LYS A 28 2.81 -9.69 -1.53
CA LYS A 28 3.03 -8.27 -1.81
C LYS A 28 2.38 -7.94 -3.15
N GLY A 29 1.23 -7.28 -3.09
CA GLY A 29 0.32 -7.19 -4.23
C GLY A 29 -0.32 -5.82 -4.38
N TYR A 30 -1.12 -5.68 -5.43
CA TYR A 30 -1.87 -4.45 -5.71
C TYR A 30 -3.15 -4.72 -6.50
N GLN A 31 -4.06 -3.75 -6.43
CA GLN A 31 -5.29 -3.67 -7.20
C GLN A 31 -5.46 -2.24 -7.73
N LYS A 32 -5.59 -2.08 -9.06
CA LYS A 32 -6.00 -0.81 -9.66
C LYS A 32 -7.51 -0.73 -9.74
N LEU A 33 -8.05 0.49 -9.62
CA LEU A 33 -9.46 0.77 -9.79
C LEU A 33 -9.66 1.70 -11.00
N PRO A 34 -10.79 1.60 -11.72
CA PRO A 34 -11.07 2.40 -12.92
C PRO A 34 -10.98 3.92 -12.73
N GLY A 35 -11.19 4.41 -11.50
CA GLY A 35 -11.06 5.83 -11.15
C GLY A 35 -9.62 6.32 -10.96
N GLY A 36 -8.61 5.47 -11.21
CA GLY A 36 -7.18 5.80 -11.04
C GLY A 36 -6.62 5.50 -9.66
N LEU A 37 -7.48 5.17 -8.68
CA LEU A 37 -7.04 4.75 -7.36
C LEU A 37 -6.33 3.39 -7.42
N ILE A 38 -5.27 3.24 -6.66
CA ILE A 38 -4.49 2.02 -6.52
C ILE A 38 -4.45 1.67 -5.04
N ILE A 39 -4.71 0.41 -4.75
CA ILE A 39 -4.53 -0.21 -3.43
C ILE A 39 -3.31 -1.12 -3.54
N GLN A 40 -2.38 -1.04 -2.58
CA GLN A 40 -1.20 -1.91 -2.52
C GLN A 40 -1.03 -2.46 -1.11
N TRP A 41 -0.47 -3.66 -0.98
CA TRP A 41 -0.23 -4.30 0.31
C TRP A 41 1.07 -5.11 0.32
N GLY A 42 1.55 -5.41 1.52
CA GLY A 42 2.68 -6.29 1.73
C GLY A 42 3.04 -6.42 3.20
N ALA A 43 4.22 -6.96 3.45
CA ALA A 43 4.80 -7.08 4.78
C ALA A 43 6.31 -6.84 4.71
N GLY A 44 6.92 -6.54 5.86
CA GLY A 44 8.35 -6.40 6.00
C GLY A 44 8.76 -6.06 7.42
N ASP A 45 10.06 -6.12 7.68
CA ASP A 45 10.60 -5.81 8.99
C ASP A 45 10.78 -4.31 9.16
N ALA A 46 10.28 -3.77 10.27
CA ALA A 46 10.44 -2.38 10.63
C ALA A 46 11.86 -2.10 11.13
N GLY A 47 12.40 -0.94 10.78
CA GLY A 47 13.57 -0.41 11.45
C GLY A 47 13.25 -0.09 12.91
N THR A 48 14.16 -0.41 13.83
CA THR A 48 14.03 -0.04 15.24
C THR A 48 14.42 1.42 15.43
N GLY A 49 13.60 2.18 16.16
CA GLY A 49 13.85 3.60 16.42
C GLY A 49 12.63 4.46 16.10
N TYR A 50 12.36 5.43 16.97
CA TYR A 50 11.14 6.26 16.90
C TYR A 50 11.32 7.56 16.09
N VAL A 51 12.49 7.78 15.47
CA VAL A 51 12.78 9.02 14.73
C VAL A 51 12.13 8.97 13.34
N GLY A 52 11.39 10.02 12.97
CA GLY A 52 10.59 10.08 11.74
C GLY A 52 11.35 9.86 10.43
N SER A 53 12.66 10.17 10.42
CA SER A 53 13.55 10.03 9.25
C SER A 53 14.30 8.69 9.21
N THR A 54 13.98 7.75 10.10
CA THR A 54 14.61 6.43 10.19
C THR A 54 13.60 5.33 9.87
N GLY A 55 14.08 4.16 9.47
CA GLY A 55 13.25 3.00 9.16
C GLY A 55 13.86 2.14 8.07
N ASN A 56 13.25 0.99 7.83
CA ASN A 56 13.60 0.13 6.71
C ASN A 56 12.77 0.53 5.49
N GLU A 57 13.38 0.50 4.31
CA GLU A 57 12.68 0.82 3.07
C GLU A 57 11.69 -0.28 2.69
N MET A 58 10.46 0.15 2.43
CA MET A 58 9.39 -0.67 1.90
C MET A 58 9.01 -0.18 0.51
N ASN A 59 9.39 -0.94 -0.52
CA ASN A 59 9.03 -0.63 -1.90
C ASN A 59 7.58 -1.07 -2.17
N PHE A 60 6.80 -0.27 -2.89
CA PHE A 60 5.51 -0.71 -3.40
C PHE A 60 5.68 -1.67 -4.59
N PRO A 61 4.76 -2.64 -4.79
CA PRO A 61 4.79 -3.51 -5.98
C PRO A 61 4.83 -2.74 -7.30
N ILE A 62 4.12 -1.60 -7.37
CA ILE A 62 4.20 -0.63 -8.47
C ILE A 62 4.30 0.79 -7.92
N ALA A 63 4.86 1.72 -8.70
CA ALA A 63 4.80 3.12 -8.33
C ALA A 63 3.36 3.64 -8.40
N PHE A 64 2.94 4.44 -7.41
CA PHE A 64 1.77 5.31 -7.54
C PHE A 64 2.09 6.38 -8.60
N PRO A 65 1.31 6.49 -9.68
CA PRO A 65 1.60 7.45 -10.76
C PRO A 65 1.83 8.89 -10.28
N SER A 66 0.98 9.38 -9.37
CA SER A 66 1.01 10.73 -8.81
C SER A 66 1.48 10.77 -7.34
N GLN A 67 0.82 10.05 -6.44
CA GLN A 67 1.05 10.19 -5.00
C GLN A 67 0.58 8.97 -4.20
N CYS A 68 1.35 8.57 -3.18
CA CYS A 68 0.86 7.76 -2.08
C CYS A 68 0.13 8.66 -1.08
N PHE A 69 -1.16 8.42 -0.85
CA PHE A 69 -1.97 9.23 0.06
C PHE A 69 -1.86 8.78 1.50
N GLN A 70 -1.80 7.47 1.72
CA GLN A 70 -1.77 6.90 3.07
C GLN A 70 -1.13 5.52 3.07
N VAL A 71 -0.43 5.22 4.16
CA VAL A 71 0.03 3.89 4.52
C VAL A 71 -0.43 3.59 5.94
N VAL A 72 -1.08 2.44 6.14
CA VAL A 72 -1.44 1.90 7.45
C VAL A 72 -0.60 0.66 7.69
N THR A 73 -0.04 0.53 8.88
CA THR A 73 0.82 -0.58 9.28
C THR A 73 0.22 -1.32 10.46
N SER A 74 0.34 -2.65 10.49
CA SER A 74 -0.16 -3.49 11.57
C SER A 74 0.92 -4.48 12.01
N TYR A 75 1.12 -4.58 13.33
CA TYR A 75 2.06 -5.52 13.94
C TYR A 75 1.70 -6.97 13.58
N ASP A 76 2.68 -7.76 13.12
CA ASP A 76 2.48 -9.16 12.68
C ASP A 76 3.46 -10.15 13.35
N ASN A 77 4.16 -9.73 14.40
CA ASN A 77 4.96 -10.66 15.19
C ASN A 77 4.07 -11.43 16.19
N GLY A 78 4.33 -12.71 16.39
CA GLY A 78 3.61 -13.57 17.35
C GLY A 78 4.08 -13.46 18.81
N GLY A 79 4.74 -12.36 19.19
CA GLY A 79 5.35 -12.18 20.52
C GLY A 79 4.40 -11.62 21.57
N GLY A 80 4.75 -11.74 22.86
CA GLY A 80 3.95 -11.25 23.98
C GLY A 80 3.90 -9.72 24.15
N LYS A 81 4.72 -8.97 23.41
CA LYS A 81 4.72 -7.50 23.41
C LYS A 81 4.32 -6.97 22.02
N ILE A 82 3.20 -6.25 21.96
CA ILE A 82 2.79 -5.51 20.78
C ILE A 82 3.52 -4.16 20.76
N VAL A 83 4.19 -3.85 19.66
CA VAL A 83 4.90 -2.58 19.45
C VAL A 83 4.18 -1.75 18.39
N ALA A 84 4.26 -0.43 18.53
CA ALA A 84 3.65 0.49 17.58
C ALA A 84 4.52 0.62 16.33
N GLY A 85 3.88 0.58 15.17
CA GLY A 85 4.51 0.81 13.87
C GLY A 85 4.10 2.15 13.28
N ALA A 86 4.96 2.75 12.47
CA ALA A 86 4.65 3.94 11.70
C ALA A 86 5.27 3.87 10.31
N ALA A 87 4.54 4.43 9.34
CA ALA A 87 5.09 4.77 8.03
C ALA A 87 5.64 6.21 8.04
N GLY A 88 6.84 6.40 7.50
CA GLY A 88 7.47 7.70 7.29
C GLY A 88 7.92 7.86 5.84
N ASN A 89 8.30 9.08 5.45
CA ASN A 89 8.88 9.42 4.15
C ASN A 89 8.16 8.73 2.96
N MET A 90 6.83 8.86 2.90
CA MET A 90 6.06 8.29 1.81
C MET A 90 6.41 8.97 0.48
N THR A 91 6.69 8.16 -0.53
CA THR A 91 6.98 8.57 -1.90
C THR A 91 6.05 7.83 -2.86
N ARG A 92 6.23 8.03 -4.17
CA ARG A 92 5.51 7.26 -5.19
C ARG A 92 5.91 5.79 -5.24
N THR A 93 7.13 5.45 -4.84
CA THR A 93 7.71 4.10 -5.02
C THR A 93 7.86 3.31 -3.73
N GLY A 94 7.71 3.97 -2.57
CA GLY A 94 7.82 3.30 -1.29
C GLY A 94 7.69 4.25 -0.10
N PHE A 95 7.99 3.73 1.08
CA PHE A 95 7.96 4.45 2.35
C PHE A 95 8.98 3.83 3.31
N LEU A 96 9.26 4.50 4.43
CA LEU A 96 10.04 3.96 5.53
C LEU A 96 9.12 3.31 6.57
N LEU A 97 9.36 2.06 6.92
CA LEU A 97 8.69 1.36 8.00
C LEU A 97 9.56 1.37 9.26
N ARG A 98 9.01 1.88 10.36
CA ARG A 98 9.69 1.97 11.67
C ARG A 98 8.79 1.52 12.81
N CYS A 99 9.40 1.17 13.94
CA CYS A 99 8.69 0.83 15.17
C CYS A 99 9.33 1.49 16.40
N ASP A 100 8.57 1.57 17.49
CA ASP A 100 9.02 2.15 18.76
C ASP A 100 9.98 1.26 19.57
N ALA A 101 10.36 0.10 19.05
CA ALA A 101 11.31 -0.79 19.71
C ALA A 101 12.75 -0.27 19.64
N SER A 102 13.54 -0.60 20.68
CA SER A 102 14.96 -0.24 20.81
C SER A 102 15.94 -1.32 20.29
N GLY A 103 15.42 -2.45 19.81
CA GLY A 103 16.21 -3.58 19.31
C GLY A 103 15.37 -4.83 19.02
N GLY A 104 15.86 -5.67 18.11
CA GLY A 104 15.17 -6.90 17.64
C GLY A 104 14.61 -6.77 16.22
N ASN A 105 13.97 -7.83 15.74
CA ASN A 105 13.30 -7.87 14.42
C ASN A 105 11.78 -7.88 14.61
N TYR A 106 11.10 -6.91 14.00
CA TYR A 106 9.66 -6.76 14.12
C TYR A 106 9.02 -6.69 12.75
N ASN A 107 8.23 -7.71 12.43
CA ASN A 107 7.48 -7.78 11.20
C ASN A 107 6.17 -7.00 11.32
N PHE A 108 5.85 -6.26 10.27
CA PHE A 108 4.56 -5.59 10.11
C PHE A 108 4.00 -5.89 8.73
N ARG A 109 2.68 -5.98 8.66
CA ARG A 109 1.93 -5.85 7.41
C ARG A 109 1.61 -4.38 7.16
N TRP A 110 1.40 -4.04 5.90
CA TRP A 110 1.01 -2.71 5.50
C TRP A 110 -0.01 -2.72 4.38
N PHE A 111 -0.81 -1.67 4.37
CA PHE A 111 -1.81 -1.35 3.36
C PHE A 111 -1.61 0.09 2.92
N ALA A 112 -1.54 0.33 1.62
CA ALA A 112 -1.30 1.63 1.04
C ALA A 112 -2.35 1.98 -0.01
N ILE A 113 -2.68 3.26 -0.10
CA ILE A 113 -3.61 3.79 -1.11
C ILE A 113 -3.04 5.06 -1.74
N GLY A 114 -3.27 5.23 -3.04
CA GLY A 114 -2.70 6.33 -3.83
C GLY A 114 -3.22 6.31 -5.26
N CYS A 115 -2.72 7.22 -6.10
CA CYS A 115 -2.98 7.25 -7.54
C CYS A 115 -1.78 7.75 -8.32
#